data_AF-E9F378-F1
#
_entry.id   AF-E9F378-F1
#
_cell.length_a   1.000
_cell.length_b   1.000
_cell.length_c   1.000
_cell.angle_alpha   90.00
_cell.angle_beta   90.00
_cell.angle_gamma   90.00
#
_symmetry.space_group_name_H-M   'P 1'
#
loop_
_entity.id
_entity.type
_entity.pdbx_description
1 polymer ?
#
loop_
_entity_poly.entity_id
_entity_poly.type
_entity_poly.pdbx_seq_one_letter_code
_entity_poly.pdbx_strand_id
1 'polypeptide(L)'
;MAAPQEHVPVTTQPAPTPAPAAAQPANNGPVDQADLDDWKNRFNHVLSRSGEVVNSKSPESAQSWAAGFFDCFNPIDTCLITYCLPCVTFGKTHHRVRKNGNLDGYEPINTSSGKQCLLFCGAGCFGLHWIPMAMQRMNIRDKYNLKGSCLEDILTSCCCHCCSLIQQDKEAEHREQQLLSAGVQQQYQPNNEMQYPPKTG
;
A
#
# COMPACT_ATOMS: atom_id res chain seq x y z
N MET A 1 44.82 -57.63 -4.08
CA MET A 1 44.77 -56.63 -5.17
C MET A 1 43.76 -55.58 -4.77
N ALA A 2 44.24 -54.48 -4.18
CA ALA A 2 43.45 -53.31 -3.81
C ALA A 2 44.14 -52.10 -4.46
N ALA A 3 43.39 -51.32 -5.22
CA ALA A 3 43.91 -50.17 -5.96
C ALA A 3 44.19 -48.98 -5.01
N PRO A 4 45.19 -48.13 -5.30
CA PRO A 4 45.45 -46.93 -4.50
C PRO A 4 44.45 -45.83 -4.84
N GLN A 5 43.93 -45.12 -3.83
CA GLN A 5 43.05 -43.97 -4.01
C GLN A 5 43.88 -42.71 -4.30
N GLU A 6 43.59 -42.09 -5.44
CA GLU A 6 44.18 -40.83 -5.90
C GLU A 6 43.48 -39.64 -5.22
N HIS A 7 44.27 -38.75 -4.62
CA HIS A 7 43.78 -37.55 -3.93
C HIS A 7 43.65 -36.40 -4.93
N VAL A 8 42.41 -35.97 -5.23
CA VAL A 8 42.13 -34.82 -6.11
C VAL A 8 42.08 -33.55 -5.26
N PRO A 9 42.81 -32.47 -5.59
CA PRO A 9 42.76 -31.24 -4.83
C PRO A 9 41.46 -30.48 -5.07
N VAL A 10 40.84 -29.99 -3.99
CA VAL A 10 39.65 -29.13 -4.03
C VAL A 10 40.06 -27.72 -4.40
N THR A 11 39.77 -27.31 -5.64
CA THR A 11 39.90 -25.90 -6.06
C THR A 11 38.70 -25.12 -5.55
N THR A 12 38.90 -24.24 -4.57
CA THR A 12 37.89 -23.28 -4.12
C THR A 12 37.70 -22.18 -5.17
N GLN A 13 36.51 -22.11 -5.78
CA GLN A 13 36.14 -20.95 -6.60
C GLN A 13 35.71 -19.78 -5.69
N PRO A 14 36.15 -18.54 -5.96
CA PRO A 14 35.67 -17.36 -5.23
C PRO A 14 34.21 -17.04 -5.61
N ALA A 15 33.44 -16.57 -4.62
CA ALA A 15 32.04 -16.22 -4.78
C ALA A 15 31.83 -15.15 -5.87
N PRO A 16 30.74 -15.24 -6.67
CA PRO A 16 30.43 -14.23 -7.68
C PRO A 16 30.08 -12.91 -7.00
N THR A 17 30.71 -11.84 -7.46
CA THR A 17 30.40 -10.45 -7.06
C THR A 17 28.96 -10.12 -7.48
N PRO A 18 28.15 -9.45 -6.63
CA PRO A 18 26.81 -9.04 -7.05
C PRO A 18 26.91 -8.05 -8.20
N ALA A 19 26.19 -8.34 -9.29
CA ALA A 19 26.08 -7.45 -10.43
C ALA A 19 25.44 -6.11 -10.02
N PRO A 20 25.87 -4.97 -10.60
CA PRO A 20 25.24 -3.69 -10.34
C PRO A 20 23.75 -3.77 -10.70
N ALA A 21 22.90 -3.27 -9.82
CA ALA A 21 21.45 -3.23 -10.04
C ALA A 21 21.15 -2.53 -11.37
N ALA A 22 20.56 -3.28 -12.30
CA ALA A 22 20.15 -2.73 -13.59
C ALA A 22 19.09 -1.64 -13.36
N ALA A 23 19.40 -0.42 -13.80
CA ALA A 23 18.42 0.67 -13.85
C ALA A 23 17.21 0.21 -14.69
N GLN A 24 16.03 0.25 -14.09
CA GLN A 24 14.78 -0.10 -14.76
C GLN A 24 14.51 0.92 -15.90
N PRO A 25 14.13 0.47 -17.11
CA PRO A 25 13.84 1.37 -18.20
C PRO A 25 12.59 2.20 -17.89
N ALA A 26 12.67 3.53 -18.10
CA ALA A 26 11.53 4.42 -17.99
C ALA A 26 10.48 4.04 -19.06
N ASN A 27 9.38 3.43 -18.62
CA ASN A 27 8.35 2.94 -19.53
C ASN A 27 7.25 4.01 -19.73
N ASN A 28 7.29 4.67 -20.88
CA ASN A 28 6.30 5.67 -21.32
C ASN A 28 5.01 5.04 -21.91
N GLY A 29 4.74 3.77 -21.63
CA GLY A 29 3.49 3.12 -22.04
C GLY A 29 2.26 3.58 -21.25
N PRO A 30 1.03 3.34 -21.76
CA PRO A 30 -0.23 3.68 -21.07
C PRO A 30 -0.37 3.00 -19.70
N VAL A 31 0.39 1.93 -19.44
CA VAL A 31 0.37 1.20 -18.17
C VAL A 31 1.78 1.06 -17.60
N ASP A 32 1.95 1.38 -16.31
CA ASP A 32 3.20 1.11 -15.58
C ASP A 32 3.28 -0.40 -15.29
N GLN A 33 4.37 -1.03 -15.75
CA GLN A 33 4.58 -2.47 -15.57
C GLN A 33 4.67 -2.85 -14.10
N ALA A 34 5.27 -1.98 -13.26
CA ALA A 34 5.39 -2.25 -11.83
C ALA A 34 4.01 -2.30 -11.14
N ASP A 35 3.12 -1.36 -11.48
CA ASP A 35 1.75 -1.36 -10.95
C ASP A 35 0.96 -2.58 -11.45
N LEU A 36 1.10 -2.96 -12.72
CA LEU A 36 0.44 -4.16 -13.26
C LEU A 36 0.89 -5.41 -12.53
N ASP A 37 2.19 -5.54 -12.29
CA ASP A 37 2.74 -6.71 -11.66
C ASP A 37 2.37 -6.75 -10.16
N ASP A 38 2.31 -5.61 -9.46
CA ASP A 38 1.73 -5.54 -8.10
C ASP A 38 0.27 -6.04 -8.09
N TRP A 39 -0.57 -5.55 -9.01
CA TRP A 39 -1.97 -5.98 -9.10
C TRP A 39 -2.10 -7.47 -9.41
N LYS A 40 -1.34 -7.99 -10.39
CA LYS A 40 -1.31 -9.42 -10.72
C LYS A 40 -0.87 -10.26 -9.51
N ASN A 41 0.21 -9.86 -8.85
CA ASN A 41 0.74 -10.59 -7.70
C ASN A 41 -0.25 -10.64 -6.56
N ARG A 42 -0.92 -9.52 -6.25
CA ARG A 42 -1.97 -9.46 -5.21
C ARG A 42 -3.17 -10.31 -5.58
N PHE A 43 -3.60 -10.26 -6.84
CA PHE A 43 -4.71 -11.07 -7.31
C PHE A 43 -4.39 -12.57 -7.24
N ASN A 44 -3.21 -12.97 -7.71
CA ASN A 44 -2.72 -14.34 -7.63
C ASN A 44 -2.56 -14.80 -6.18
N HIS A 45 -2.12 -13.93 -5.27
CA HIS A 45 -2.06 -14.24 -3.84
C HIS A 45 -3.45 -14.55 -3.27
N VAL A 46 -4.45 -13.73 -3.58
CA VAL A 46 -5.84 -13.98 -3.16
C VAL A 46 -6.39 -15.28 -3.77
N LEU A 47 -6.10 -15.56 -5.04
CA LEU A 47 -6.58 -16.79 -5.70
C LEU A 47 -5.93 -18.07 -5.15
N SER A 48 -4.61 -18.07 -5.01
CA SER A 48 -3.84 -19.23 -4.52
C SER A 48 -4.19 -19.63 -3.09
N ARG A 49 -4.72 -18.69 -2.29
CA ARG A 49 -5.11 -18.90 -0.89
C ARG A 49 -6.57 -18.55 -0.62
N SER A 50 -7.44 -18.67 -1.63
CA SER A 50 -8.84 -18.23 -1.56
C SER A 50 -9.58 -18.73 -0.32
N GLY A 51 -9.46 -20.02 0.02
CA GLY A 51 -10.10 -20.59 1.21
C GLY A 51 -9.62 -19.99 2.53
N GLU A 52 -8.33 -19.66 2.63
CA GLU A 52 -7.77 -19.03 3.84
C GLU A 52 -8.13 -17.55 3.90
N VAL A 53 -7.98 -16.83 2.80
CA VAL A 53 -8.27 -15.38 2.71
C VAL A 53 -9.74 -15.12 3.02
N VAL A 54 -10.67 -15.89 2.47
CA VAL A 54 -12.11 -15.75 2.74
C VAL A 54 -12.45 -15.94 4.21
N ASN A 55 -11.77 -16.86 4.89
CA ASN A 55 -11.97 -17.13 6.32
C ASN A 55 -11.10 -16.26 7.24
N SER A 56 -10.23 -15.42 6.67
CA SER A 56 -9.32 -14.59 7.45
C SER A 56 -10.05 -13.47 8.20
N LYS A 57 -9.62 -13.24 9.43
CA LYS A 57 -10.03 -12.13 10.28
C LYS A 57 -8.79 -11.48 10.88
N SER A 58 -8.92 -10.20 11.19
CA SER A 58 -7.85 -9.44 11.82
C SER A 58 -7.58 -9.97 13.23
N PRO A 59 -6.32 -9.89 13.72
CA PRO A 59 -5.98 -10.30 15.08
C PRO A 59 -6.71 -9.43 16.11
N GLU A 60 -6.81 -9.91 17.35
CA GLU A 60 -7.44 -9.15 18.44
C GLU A 60 -6.72 -7.84 18.76
N SER A 61 -5.41 -7.77 18.50
CA SER A 61 -4.56 -6.58 18.61
C SER A 61 -4.78 -5.54 17.50
N ALA A 62 -5.61 -5.84 16.49
CA ALA A 62 -5.89 -4.91 15.41
C ALA A 62 -6.64 -3.68 15.93
N GLN A 63 -6.37 -2.53 15.33
CA GLN A 63 -6.95 -1.25 15.71
C GLN A 63 -8.27 -0.98 14.97
N SER A 64 -9.11 -0.13 15.54
CA SER A 64 -10.33 0.33 14.88
C SER A 64 -10.01 1.28 13.72
N TRP A 65 -10.93 1.37 12.75
CA TRP A 65 -10.94 2.43 11.75
C TRP A 65 -11.12 3.79 12.43
N ALA A 66 -10.40 4.81 11.98
CA ALA A 66 -10.52 6.17 12.49
C ALA A 66 -11.82 6.84 12.01
N ALA A 67 -12.20 6.60 10.75
CA ALA A 67 -13.45 7.08 10.18
C ALA A 67 -14.56 6.03 10.26
N GLY A 68 -15.76 6.47 10.66
CA GLY A 68 -16.97 5.63 10.61
C GLY A 68 -17.35 5.25 9.19
N PHE A 69 -17.94 4.06 9.00
CA PHE A 69 -18.27 3.56 7.66
C PHE A 69 -19.27 4.44 6.91
N PHE A 70 -20.31 4.93 7.59
CA PHE A 70 -21.33 5.80 7.00
C PHE A 70 -21.01 7.30 7.13
N ASP A 71 -19.79 7.65 7.52
CA ASP A 71 -19.33 9.04 7.61
C ASP A 71 -18.88 9.56 6.23
N CYS A 72 -19.52 9.16 5.14
CA CYS A 72 -19.09 9.51 3.79
C CYS A 72 -19.36 10.98 3.43
N PHE A 73 -20.28 11.66 4.10
CA PHE A 73 -20.68 13.04 3.81
C PHE A 73 -19.78 14.12 4.40
N ASN A 74 -18.72 13.75 5.12
CA ASN A 74 -17.83 14.70 5.80
C ASN A 74 -16.36 14.43 5.43
N PRO A 75 -15.70 15.19 4.54
CA PRO A 75 -16.20 16.39 3.87
C PRO A 75 -17.08 16.06 2.66
N ILE A 76 -18.08 16.91 2.40
CA ILE A 76 -19.05 16.71 1.32
C ILE A 76 -18.38 16.75 -0.07
N ASP A 77 -17.30 17.51 -0.22
CA ASP A 77 -16.55 17.60 -1.48
C ASP A 77 -15.96 16.25 -1.87
N THR A 78 -15.42 15.51 -0.90
CA THR A 78 -14.89 14.15 -1.15
C THR A 78 -16.02 13.18 -1.47
N CYS A 79 -17.20 13.35 -0.84
CA CYS A 79 -18.40 12.59 -1.20
C CYS A 79 -18.79 12.81 -2.66
N LEU A 80 -18.88 14.07 -3.10
CA LEU A 80 -19.28 14.43 -4.46
C LEU A 80 -18.27 13.93 -5.50
N ILE A 81 -16.98 14.11 -5.25
CA ILE A 81 -15.93 13.61 -6.15
C ILE A 81 -15.98 12.09 -6.22
N THR A 82 -16.13 11.40 -5.09
CA THR A 82 -16.18 9.92 -5.08
C THR A 82 -17.43 9.37 -5.74
N TYR A 83 -18.55 10.10 -5.66
CA TYR A 83 -19.79 9.72 -6.33
C TYR A 83 -19.70 9.91 -7.85
N CYS A 84 -19.24 11.08 -8.31
CA CYS A 84 -19.16 11.40 -9.73
C CYS A 84 -17.97 10.73 -10.44
N LEU A 85 -16.84 10.59 -9.73
CA LEU A 85 -15.56 10.12 -10.25
C LEU A 85 -14.87 9.18 -9.23
N PRO A 86 -15.47 8.01 -8.90
CA PRO A 86 -14.92 7.09 -7.91
C PRO A 86 -13.51 6.62 -8.26
N CYS A 87 -13.16 6.55 -9.54
CA CYS A 87 -11.84 6.15 -10.00
C CYS A 87 -10.73 7.13 -9.53
N VAL A 88 -11.05 8.42 -9.34
CA VAL A 88 -10.11 9.44 -8.85
C VAL A 88 -9.81 9.20 -7.39
N THR A 89 -10.84 9.05 -6.56
CA THR A 89 -10.66 8.72 -5.14
C THR A 89 -9.93 7.38 -4.98
N PHE A 90 -10.26 6.38 -5.79
CA PHE A 90 -9.56 5.10 -5.79
C PHE A 90 -8.07 5.25 -6.11
N GLY A 91 -7.72 5.95 -7.20
CA GLY A 91 -6.33 6.20 -7.57
C GLY A 91 -5.58 7.01 -6.52
N LYS A 92 -6.22 8.03 -5.95
CA LYS A 92 -5.66 8.87 -4.87
C LYS A 92 -5.32 8.03 -3.65
N THR A 93 -6.27 7.23 -3.17
CA THR A 93 -6.06 6.32 -2.04
C THR A 93 -4.96 5.29 -2.34
N HIS A 94 -4.96 4.70 -3.53
CA HIS A 94 -3.93 3.75 -3.94
C HIS A 94 -2.53 4.39 -3.91
N HIS A 95 -2.38 5.57 -4.52
CA HIS A 95 -1.11 6.32 -4.52
C HIS A 95 -0.67 6.63 -3.11
N ARG A 96 -1.59 7.09 -2.25
CA ARG A 96 -1.29 7.38 -0.85
C ARG A 96 -0.76 6.17 -0.10
N VAL A 97 -1.40 5.02 -0.28
CA VAL A 97 -1.08 3.80 0.47
C VAL A 97 0.18 3.11 -0.05
N ARG A 98 0.44 3.15 -1.37
CA ARG A 98 1.47 2.31 -2.01
C ARG A 98 2.65 3.06 -2.61
N LYS A 99 2.52 4.37 -2.89
CA LYS A 99 3.56 5.16 -3.56
C LYS A 99 4.11 6.25 -2.64
N ASN A 100 3.26 7.18 -2.20
CA ASN A 100 3.67 8.27 -1.33
C ASN A 100 2.49 8.77 -0.48
N GLY A 101 2.64 8.70 0.85
CA GLY A 101 1.64 9.14 1.83
C GLY A 101 1.26 10.62 1.76
N ASN A 102 2.15 11.48 1.24
CA ASN A 102 1.90 12.91 1.04
C ASN A 102 1.33 13.24 -0.35
N LEU A 103 1.01 12.23 -1.17
CA LEU A 103 0.53 12.39 -2.54
C LEU A 103 1.50 13.12 -3.50
N ASP A 104 2.80 13.23 -3.18
CA ASP A 104 3.74 13.82 -4.13
C ASP A 104 3.77 13.00 -5.42
N GLY A 105 3.68 13.69 -6.56
CA GLY A 105 3.58 13.06 -7.88
C GLY A 105 2.25 12.36 -8.17
N TYR A 106 1.21 12.57 -7.34
CA TYR A 106 -0.14 12.14 -7.67
C TYR A 106 -0.80 13.09 -8.67
N GLU A 107 -1.23 12.53 -9.79
CA GLU A 107 -1.90 13.25 -10.87
C GLU A 107 -3.14 12.45 -11.29
N PRO A 108 -4.36 12.99 -11.13
CA PRO A 108 -5.61 12.23 -11.30
C PRO A 108 -5.84 11.67 -12.70
N ILE A 109 -5.39 12.36 -13.76
CA ILE A 109 -5.86 12.12 -15.14
C ILE A 109 -4.72 11.96 -16.16
N ASN A 110 -3.52 12.50 -15.93
CA ASN A 110 -2.53 12.67 -17.03
C ASN A 110 -1.14 12.05 -16.77
N THR A 111 -0.97 11.19 -15.77
CA THR A 111 0.34 10.60 -15.40
C THR A 111 0.17 9.18 -14.83
N SER A 112 1.27 8.51 -14.45
CA SER A 112 1.31 7.16 -13.86
C SER A 112 0.25 6.87 -12.80
N SER A 113 -0.23 7.88 -12.08
CA SER A 113 -1.26 7.75 -11.03
C SER A 113 -2.71 7.81 -11.55
N GLY A 114 -2.94 8.34 -12.75
CA GLY A 114 -4.23 8.25 -13.45
C GLY A 114 -4.50 6.85 -14.03
N LYS A 115 -3.47 5.99 -14.05
CA LYS A 115 -3.58 4.61 -14.55
C LYS A 115 -4.40 3.72 -13.61
N GLN A 116 -4.43 4.01 -12.31
CA GLN A 116 -5.38 3.37 -11.38
C GLN A 116 -6.83 3.74 -11.68
N CYS A 117 -7.11 4.94 -12.20
CA CYS A 117 -8.45 5.28 -12.65
C CYS A 117 -8.84 4.38 -13.85
N LEU A 118 -7.93 4.14 -14.81
CA LEU A 118 -8.21 3.24 -15.93
C LEU A 118 -8.50 1.79 -15.50
N LEU A 119 -7.74 1.25 -14.53
CA LEU A 119 -8.01 -0.07 -13.97
C LEU A 119 -9.41 -0.14 -13.35
N PHE A 120 -9.74 0.87 -12.53
CA PHE A 120 -11.03 0.92 -11.84
C PHE A 120 -12.20 1.07 -12.83
N CYS A 121 -12.08 2.00 -13.79
CA CYS A 121 -13.07 2.22 -14.83
C CYS A 121 -13.23 0.96 -15.71
N GLY A 122 -12.12 0.34 -16.11
CA GLY A 122 -12.13 -0.89 -16.90
C GLY A 122 -12.83 -2.04 -16.17
N ALA A 123 -12.55 -2.25 -14.88
CA ALA A 123 -13.28 -3.23 -14.06
C ALA A 123 -14.76 -2.85 -13.91
N GLY A 124 -15.07 -1.55 -13.79
CA GLY A 124 -16.42 -1.02 -13.74
C GLY A 124 -17.25 -1.31 -14.99
N CYS A 125 -16.65 -1.29 -16.18
CA CYS A 125 -17.33 -1.65 -17.44
C CYS A 125 -17.89 -3.09 -17.44
N PHE A 126 -17.38 -3.96 -16.57
CA PHE A 126 -17.85 -5.34 -16.42
C PHE A 126 -18.60 -5.59 -15.10
N GLY A 127 -18.90 -4.55 -14.32
CA GLY A 127 -19.52 -4.69 -13.00
C GLY A 127 -18.58 -5.30 -11.93
N LEU A 128 -17.27 -5.30 -12.19
CA LEU A 128 -16.25 -5.91 -11.33
C LEU A 128 -15.45 -4.88 -10.52
N HIS A 129 -15.86 -3.60 -10.50
CA HIS A 129 -15.14 -2.53 -9.77
C HIS A 129 -14.98 -2.81 -8.26
N TRP A 130 -15.86 -3.63 -7.68
CA TRP A 130 -15.80 -4.01 -6.27
C TRP A 130 -14.58 -4.90 -5.98
N ILE A 131 -14.03 -5.64 -6.96
CA ILE A 131 -12.85 -6.51 -6.78
C ILE A 131 -11.60 -5.68 -6.45
N PRO A 132 -11.15 -4.74 -7.30
CA PRO A 132 -9.99 -3.91 -6.97
C PRO A 132 -10.24 -3.06 -5.73
N MET A 133 -11.48 -2.63 -5.47
CA MET A 133 -11.83 -1.89 -4.25
C MET A 133 -11.71 -2.75 -2.98
N ALA A 134 -12.22 -3.98 -2.98
CA ALA A 134 -12.10 -4.91 -1.85
C ALA A 134 -10.64 -5.30 -1.62
N MET A 135 -9.89 -5.55 -2.71
CA MET A 135 -8.45 -5.75 -2.63
C MET A 135 -7.74 -4.56 -1.99
N GLN A 136 -8.08 -3.33 -2.38
CA GLN A 136 -7.49 -2.15 -1.76
C GLN A 136 -7.84 -2.05 -0.27
N ARG A 137 -9.09 -2.31 0.13
CA ARG A 137 -9.50 -2.31 1.54
C ARG A 137 -8.75 -3.34 2.37
N MET A 138 -8.61 -4.57 1.87
CA MET A 138 -7.81 -5.62 2.50
C MET A 138 -6.36 -5.15 2.72
N ASN A 139 -5.75 -4.54 1.70
CA ASN A 139 -4.37 -4.06 1.79
C ASN A 139 -4.20 -2.91 2.80
N ILE A 140 -5.18 -2.01 2.91
CA ILE A 140 -5.19 -0.92 3.90
C ILE A 140 -5.28 -1.51 5.31
N ARG A 141 -6.15 -2.51 5.50
CA ARG A 141 -6.27 -3.22 6.78
C ARG A 141 -4.98 -3.91 7.18
N ASP A 142 -4.33 -4.59 6.24
CA ASP A 142 -3.08 -5.28 6.51
C ASP A 142 -1.96 -4.26 6.82
N LYS A 143 -1.84 -3.18 6.03
CA LYS A 143 -0.80 -2.15 6.21
C LYS A 143 -0.91 -1.43 7.56
N TYR A 144 -2.11 -1.07 7.99
CA TYR A 144 -2.33 -0.30 9.22
C TYR A 144 -2.83 -1.15 10.40
N ASN A 145 -2.81 -2.48 10.26
CA ASN A 145 -3.29 -3.43 11.26
C ASN A 145 -4.72 -3.10 11.77
N LEU A 146 -5.68 -2.99 10.85
CA LEU A 146 -7.07 -2.60 11.14
C LEU A 146 -7.99 -3.81 11.31
N LYS A 147 -9.03 -3.65 12.13
CA LYS A 147 -10.10 -4.64 12.33
C LYS A 147 -10.95 -4.86 11.08
N GLY A 148 -11.48 -6.08 10.94
CA GLY A 148 -12.31 -6.53 9.81
C GLY A 148 -11.93 -7.91 9.29
N SER A 149 -12.53 -8.29 8.16
CA SER A 149 -12.38 -9.60 7.50
C SER A 149 -12.53 -9.48 5.98
N CYS A 150 -12.06 -10.49 5.23
CA CYS A 150 -12.19 -10.49 3.76
C CYS A 150 -13.64 -10.40 3.29
N LEU A 151 -14.58 -11.10 3.95
CA LEU A 151 -16.00 -11.02 3.60
C LEU A 151 -16.57 -9.61 3.84
N GLU A 152 -16.18 -8.96 4.94
CA GLU A 152 -16.56 -7.57 5.19
C GLU A 152 -15.99 -6.64 4.11
N ASP A 153 -14.75 -6.85 3.66
CA ASP A 153 -14.12 -6.08 2.59
C ASP A 153 -14.88 -6.20 1.27
N ILE A 154 -15.31 -7.41 0.92
CA ILE A 154 -16.09 -7.69 -0.28
C ILE A 154 -17.48 -7.06 -0.19
N LEU A 155 -18.21 -7.32 0.91
CA LEU A 155 -19.59 -6.85 1.09
C LEU A 155 -19.66 -5.33 1.14
N THR A 156 -18.76 -4.67 1.87
CA THR A 156 -18.74 -3.21 1.96
C THR A 156 -18.40 -2.57 0.62
N SER A 157 -17.44 -3.13 -0.13
CA SER A 157 -17.03 -2.63 -1.45
C SER A 157 -18.08 -2.88 -2.54
N CYS A 158 -18.88 -3.94 -2.41
CA CYS A 158 -19.97 -4.27 -3.34
C CYS A 158 -21.26 -3.51 -3.03
N CYS A 159 -21.68 -3.46 -1.75
CA CYS A 159 -22.99 -2.95 -1.35
C CYS A 159 -23.01 -1.45 -1.00
N CYS A 160 -21.90 -0.85 -0.53
CA CYS A 160 -21.75 0.60 -0.45
C CYS A 160 -20.34 1.02 -0.91
N HIS A 161 -20.10 0.94 -2.22
CA HIS A 161 -18.80 1.28 -2.82
C HIS A 161 -18.34 2.70 -2.46
N CYS A 162 -19.27 3.67 -2.40
CA CYS A 162 -18.95 5.06 -2.07
C CYS A 162 -18.47 5.19 -0.61
N CYS A 163 -19.24 4.63 0.34
CA CYS A 163 -18.88 4.60 1.76
C CYS A 163 -17.52 3.95 2.00
N SER A 164 -17.34 2.75 1.41
CA SER A 164 -16.10 1.97 1.53
C SER A 164 -14.90 2.78 1.02
N LEU A 165 -15.04 3.40 -0.16
CA LEU A 165 -13.94 4.11 -0.78
C LEU A 165 -13.55 5.40 -0.03
N ILE A 166 -14.53 6.14 0.50
CA ILE A 166 -14.29 7.33 1.31
C ILE A 166 -13.66 6.95 2.66
N GLN A 167 -14.14 5.89 3.31
CA GLN A 167 -13.53 5.38 4.54
C GLN A 167 -12.06 5.00 4.30
N GLN A 168 -11.76 4.31 3.20
CA GLN A 168 -10.39 3.97 2.82
C GLN A 168 -9.50 5.20 2.59
N ASP A 169 -10.01 6.22 1.90
CA ASP A 169 -9.29 7.47 1.63
C ASP A 169 -8.94 8.21 2.92
N LYS A 170 -9.94 8.40 3.79
CA LYS A 170 -9.78 9.04 5.10
C LYS A 170 -8.81 8.30 6.00
N GLU A 171 -8.92 6.98 6.04
CA GLU A 171 -8.04 6.15 6.86
C GLU A 171 -6.59 6.27 6.38
N ALA A 172 -6.37 6.19 5.06
CA ALA A 172 -5.05 6.35 4.49
C ALA A 172 -4.47 7.75 4.78
N GLU A 173 -5.27 8.80 4.64
CA GLU A 173 -4.86 10.17 4.97
C GLU A 173 -4.49 10.32 6.44
N HIS A 174 -5.37 9.88 7.34
CA HIS A 174 -5.16 9.99 8.78
C HIS A 174 -3.89 9.26 9.25
N ARG A 175 -3.68 8.03 8.78
CA ARG A 175 -2.54 7.19 9.17
C ARG A 175 -1.22 7.74 8.62
N GLU A 176 -1.19 8.15 7.36
CA GLU A 176 0.03 8.71 6.76
C GLU A 176 0.41 10.03 7.42
N GLN A 177 -0.55 10.89 7.77
CA GLN A 177 -0.30 12.11 8.55
C GLN A 177 0.29 11.81 9.93
N GLN A 178 -0.20 10.76 10.61
CA GLN A 178 0.37 10.32 11.89
C GLN A 178 1.81 9.83 11.74
N LEU A 179 2.10 9.02 10.70
CA LEU A 179 3.44 8.51 10.42
C LEU A 179 4.42 9.65 10.12
N LEU A 180 4.02 10.63 9.31
CA LEU A 180 4.81 11.82 9.01
C LEU A 180 5.10 12.63 10.29
N SER A 181 4.08 12.85 11.11
CA SER A 181 4.20 13.61 12.37
C SER A 181 5.12 12.91 13.37
N ALA A 182 5.03 11.58 13.49
CA ALA A 182 5.90 10.79 14.35
C ALA A 182 7.37 10.84 13.88
N GLY A 183 7.60 10.82 12.56
CA GLY A 183 8.94 10.99 11.98
C GLY A 183 9.56 12.36 12.31
N VAL A 184 8.76 13.43 12.21
CA VAL A 184 9.21 14.80 12.57
C VAL A 184 9.56 14.90 14.06
N GLN A 185 8.78 14.28 14.94
CA GLN A 185 9.07 14.26 16.38
C GLN A 185 10.37 13.51 16.71
N GLN A 186 10.67 12.42 16.02
CA GLN A 186 11.94 11.69 16.19
C GLN A 186 13.15 12.52 15.72
N GLN A 187 12.97 13.38 14.73
CA GLN A 187 14.04 14.25 14.22
C GLN A 187 14.32 15.47 15.12
N TYR A 188 13.36 15.91 15.93
CA TYR A 188 13.55 17.02 16.88
C TYR A 188 13.76 16.49 18.31
N GLN A 189 15.02 16.27 18.71
CA GLN A 189 15.39 16.19 20.12
C GLN A 189 16.08 17.51 20.54
N PRO A 190 15.49 18.32 21.44
CA PRO A 190 16.18 19.48 21.97
C PRO A 190 17.37 19.02 22.82
N ASN A 191 18.58 19.44 22.44
CA ASN A 191 19.80 19.15 23.18
C ASN A 191 19.75 19.87 24.54
N ASN A 192 19.68 19.13 25.64
CA ASN A 192 19.47 19.69 26.98
C ASN A 192 20.77 19.90 27.78
N GLU A 193 21.89 20.18 27.11
CA GLU A 193 23.18 20.45 27.76
C GLU A 193 23.85 21.69 27.16
N MET A 194 23.51 22.85 27.70
CA MET A 194 24.46 23.97 27.80
C MET A 194 24.67 24.29 29.27
N GLN A 195 25.28 23.36 30.00
CA GLN A 195 25.67 23.61 31.39
C GLN A 195 26.97 24.41 31.39
N TYR A 196 26.86 25.71 31.68
CA TYR A 196 28.02 26.59 31.78
C TYR A 196 28.82 26.26 33.04
N PRO A 197 30.16 26.18 32.95
CA PRO A 197 31.00 25.96 34.11
C PRO A 197 30.92 27.16 35.07
N PRO A 198 30.92 26.93 36.39
CA PRO A 198 30.94 28.00 37.36
C PRO A 198 32.27 28.76 37.27
N LYS A 199 32.18 30.10 37.18
CA LYS A 199 33.33 31.00 37.23
C LYS A 199 33.92 30.95 38.64
N THR A 200 35.09 30.36 38.78
CA THR A 200 35.90 30.45 39.99
C THR A 200 36.70 31.76 39.93
N GLY A 201 36.54 32.59 40.96
CA GLY A 201 37.28 33.84 41.18
C GLY A 201 38.53 33.63 42.02
#